data_AF-W9DG06-F1
#
_entry.id   AF-W9DG06-F1
#
_cell.length_a   1.000
_cell.length_b   1.000
_cell.length_c   1.000
_cell.angle_alpha   90.00
_cell.angle_beta   90.00
_cell.angle_gamma   90.00
#
_symmetry.space_group_name_H-M   'P 1'
#
loop_
_entity.id
_entity.type
_entity.pdbx_description
1 polymer ?
#
loop_
_entity_poly.entity_id
_entity_poly.type
_entity_poly.pdbx_seq_one_letter_code
_entity_poly.pdbx_strand_id
1 'polypeptide(L)'
;MATLTFVYAESTAVIGPLATSEEPHSWDLCDDHARRITVPRGWEMLRSERGFSVPAEDHELTALAEAVREAGAVAGGGRPGFVDRGSLGRGSDRTPADSLDAFDSRSLDEARAADAAYEAALADRRSGRHRAGPVDSPSQPSATAGVPRHQTRPRPGRRGHLRVLPDPVD
;
A
#
# COMPACT_ATOMS: atom_id res chain seq x y z
N MET A 1 -12.94 -2.76 7.72
CA MET A 1 -13.37 -1.72 8.70
C MET A 1 -12.49 -0.51 8.48
N ALA A 2 -12.95 0.70 8.76
CA ALA A 2 -12.27 1.96 8.42
C ALA A 2 -12.33 2.94 9.61
N THR A 3 -11.45 3.93 9.63
CA THR A 3 -11.52 5.03 10.60
C THR A 3 -11.74 6.35 9.87
N LEU A 4 -12.65 7.17 10.39
CA LEU A 4 -12.96 8.52 9.95
C LEU A 4 -12.37 9.53 10.92
N THR A 5 -11.51 10.41 10.44
CA THR A 5 -10.91 11.49 11.24
C THR A 5 -11.37 12.84 10.70
N PHE A 6 -11.83 13.72 11.59
CA PHE A 6 -12.21 15.09 11.24
C PHE A 6 -11.15 16.10 11.69
N VAL A 7 -10.66 16.89 10.73
CA VAL A 7 -9.70 17.97 10.97
C VAL A 7 -10.44 19.30 10.80
N TYR A 8 -11.02 19.79 11.90
CA TYR A 8 -11.88 20.98 11.88
C TYR A 8 -11.17 22.25 11.40
N ALA A 9 -9.90 22.43 11.75
CA ALA A 9 -9.11 23.60 11.36
C ALA A 9 -8.97 23.72 9.83
N GLU A 10 -8.94 22.59 9.13
CA GLU A 10 -8.77 22.51 7.68
C GLU A 10 -10.10 22.24 6.95
N SER A 11 -11.20 22.02 7.70
CA SER A 11 -12.48 21.58 7.13
C SER A 11 -12.35 20.32 6.27
N THR A 12 -11.52 19.37 6.73
CA THR A 12 -11.25 18.11 6.04
C THR A 12 -11.75 16.93 6.85
N ALA A 13 -12.22 15.89 6.15
CA ALA A 13 -12.44 14.59 6.74
C ALA A 13 -11.73 13.50 5.95
N VAL A 14 -11.02 12.64 6.65
CA VAL A 14 -10.20 11.56 6.07
C VAL A 14 -10.78 10.22 6.47
N ILE A 15 -10.99 9.34 5.48
CA ILE A 15 -11.34 7.94 5.71
C ILE A 15 -10.14 7.07 5.33
N GLY A 16 -9.60 6.39 6.34
CA GLY A 16 -8.45 5.49 6.21
C GLY A 16 -8.76 4.06 6.65
N PRO A 17 -7.78 3.14 6.50
CA PRO A 17 -7.78 1.87 7.21
C PRO A 17 -7.98 2.08 8.72
N LEU A 18 -8.41 1.02 9.42
CA LEU A 18 -8.63 1.07 10.86
C LEU A 18 -7.36 1.56 11.58
N ALA A 19 -7.49 2.62 12.37
CA ALA A 19 -6.40 3.18 13.15
C ALA A 19 -5.95 2.20 14.25
N THR A 20 -4.65 2.18 14.54
CA THR A 20 -4.09 1.33 15.61
C THR A 20 -4.17 1.96 16.99
N SER A 21 -4.50 3.25 17.07
CA SER A 21 -4.62 4.03 18.30
C SER A 21 -5.93 4.79 18.32
N GLU A 22 -6.55 4.90 19.49
CA GLU A 22 -7.75 5.73 19.68
C GLU A 22 -7.36 7.22 19.66
N GLU A 23 -7.96 7.98 18.76
CA GLU A 23 -7.82 9.44 18.70
C GLU A 23 -9.14 10.13 19.04
N PRO A 24 -9.12 11.25 19.81
CA PRO A 24 -10.32 11.94 20.30
C PRO A 24 -11.22 12.56 19.21
N HIS A 25 -10.79 12.55 17.95
CA HIS A 25 -11.55 13.04 16.79
C HIS A 25 -11.65 12.00 15.66
N SER A 26 -11.53 10.72 16.04
CA SER A 26 -11.64 9.58 15.15
C SER A 26 -12.87 8.73 15.48
N TRP A 27 -13.46 8.14 14.44
CA TRP A 27 -14.61 7.25 14.56
C TRP A 27 -14.41 6.01 13.69
N ASP A 28 -14.60 4.83 14.27
CA ASP A 28 -14.54 3.58 13.53
C ASP A 28 -15.85 3.28 12.81
N LEU A 29 -15.74 2.96 11.54
CA LEU A 29 -16.83 2.70 10.62
C LEU A 29 -16.70 1.30 10.03
N CYS A 30 -17.84 0.64 9.82
CA CYS A 30 -17.88 -0.53 8.95
C CYS A 30 -17.72 -0.12 7.47
N ASP A 31 -17.48 -1.08 6.59
CA ASP A 31 -17.24 -0.82 5.16
C ASP A 31 -18.42 -0.10 4.48
N ASP A 32 -19.65 -0.46 4.84
CA ASP A 32 -20.85 0.20 4.30
C ASP A 32 -20.96 1.66 4.75
N HIS A 33 -20.71 1.94 6.04
CA HIS A 33 -20.72 3.31 6.55
C HIS A 33 -19.60 4.16 5.94
N ALA A 34 -18.41 3.60 5.76
CA ALA A 34 -17.29 4.30 5.12
C ALA A 34 -17.60 4.73 3.67
N ARG A 35 -18.43 3.94 2.95
CA ARG A 35 -18.86 4.25 1.58
C ARG A 35 -19.97 5.30 1.51
N ARG A 36 -20.90 5.29 2.49
CA ARG A 36 -22.10 6.14 2.46
C ARG A 36 -21.95 7.48 3.17
N ILE A 37 -21.01 7.56 4.12
CA ILE A 37 -20.84 8.78 4.91
C ILE A 37 -20.43 9.97 4.04
N THR A 38 -20.96 11.13 4.40
CA THR A 38 -20.74 12.40 3.71
C THR A 38 -20.27 13.46 4.69
N VAL A 39 -19.44 14.37 4.20
CA VAL A 39 -18.97 15.53 4.98
C VAL A 39 -19.96 16.71 4.93
N PRO A 40 -19.86 17.66 5.88
CA PRO A 40 -20.56 18.93 5.81
C PRO A 40 -20.28 19.69 4.50
N ARG A 41 -21.15 20.65 4.16
CA ARG A 41 -20.99 21.43 2.93
C ARG A 41 -19.73 22.30 3.03
N GLY A 42 -18.95 22.32 1.95
CA GLY A 42 -17.68 23.06 1.89
C GLY A 42 -16.50 22.34 2.53
N TRP A 43 -16.70 21.12 3.06
CA TRP A 43 -15.61 20.30 3.57
C TRP A 43 -15.03 19.42 2.47
N GLU A 44 -13.73 19.17 2.54
CA GLU A 44 -13.04 18.23 1.67
C GLU A 44 -13.06 16.82 2.27
N MET A 45 -13.25 15.82 1.41
CA MET A 45 -13.31 14.42 1.80
C MET A 45 -12.24 13.61 1.09
N LEU A 46 -11.30 13.06 1.88
CA LEU A 46 -10.22 12.22 1.40
C LEU A 46 -10.52 10.75 1.73
N ARG A 47 -10.48 9.88 0.74
CA ARG A 47 -10.71 8.44 0.91
C ARG A 47 -9.50 7.66 0.42
N SER A 48 -9.08 6.66 1.19
CA SER A 48 -8.02 5.74 0.76
C SER A 48 -8.46 4.92 -0.47
N GLU A 49 -7.70 5.03 -1.56
CA GLU A 49 -8.01 4.37 -2.85
C GLU A 49 -7.86 2.84 -2.79
N ARG A 50 -6.97 2.37 -1.91
CA ARG A 50 -6.63 0.95 -1.68
C ARG A 50 -7.69 0.16 -0.91
N GLY A 51 -8.84 0.76 -0.62
CA GLY A 51 -9.85 0.18 0.27
C GLY A 51 -9.42 0.20 1.74
N PHE A 52 -10.30 -0.30 2.61
CA PHE A 52 -10.12 -0.27 4.07
C PHE A 52 -9.78 -1.64 4.66
N SER A 53 -9.74 -2.68 3.82
CA SER A 53 -9.23 -3.99 4.21
C SER A 53 -7.73 -4.00 3.98
N VAL A 54 -6.98 -4.52 4.94
CA VAL A 54 -5.61 -4.94 4.66
C VAL A 54 -5.70 -6.07 3.62
N PRO A 55 -5.09 -5.92 2.43
CA PRO A 55 -5.12 -6.96 1.42
C PRO A 55 -4.45 -8.24 1.96
N ALA A 56 -4.87 -9.41 1.46
CA ALA A 56 -4.37 -10.69 1.95
C ALA A 56 -2.84 -10.82 1.77
N GLU A 57 -2.31 -10.22 0.70
CA GLU A 57 -0.87 -10.17 0.40
C GLU A 57 -0.03 -9.51 1.51
N ASP A 58 -0.51 -8.46 2.17
CA ASP A 58 0.25 -7.79 3.25
C ASP A 58 0.41 -8.71 4.47
N HIS A 59 -0.61 -9.52 4.76
CA HIS A 59 -0.55 -10.52 5.82
C HIS A 59 0.42 -11.66 5.45
N GLU A 60 0.41 -12.09 4.20
CA GLU A 60 1.33 -13.12 3.69
C GLU A 60 2.79 -12.64 3.73
N LEU A 61 3.06 -11.41 3.33
CA LEU A 61 4.40 -10.81 3.40
C LEU A 61 4.90 -10.70 4.85
N THR A 62 4.01 -10.34 5.79
CA THR A 62 4.34 -10.29 7.21
C THR A 62 4.65 -11.69 7.75
N ALA A 63 3.81 -12.68 7.42
CA ALA A 63 4.03 -14.07 7.81
C ALA A 63 5.34 -14.65 7.25
N LEU A 64 5.67 -14.34 5.99
CA LEU A 64 6.94 -14.71 5.37
C LEU A 64 8.13 -14.02 6.06
N ALA A 65 8.02 -12.74 6.39
CA ALA A 65 9.08 -12.03 7.11
C ALA A 65 9.35 -12.62 8.50
N GLU A 66 8.31 -13.04 9.22
CA GLU A 66 8.44 -13.76 10.49
C GLU A 66 9.07 -15.14 10.31
N ALA A 67 8.61 -15.91 9.33
CA ALA A 67 9.18 -17.23 9.04
C ALA A 67 10.67 -17.15 8.68
N VAL A 68 11.09 -16.13 7.93
CA VAL A 68 12.51 -15.91 7.59
C VAL A 68 13.32 -15.51 8.82
N ARG A 69 12.79 -14.66 9.71
CA ARG A 69 13.45 -14.33 10.99
C ARG A 69 13.65 -15.57 11.85
N GLU A 70 12.62 -16.41 11.98
CA GLU A 70 12.69 -17.66 12.75
C GLU A 70 13.69 -18.65 12.12
N ALA A 71 13.63 -18.85 10.80
CA ALA A 71 14.58 -19.71 10.09
C ALA A 71 16.04 -19.22 10.26
N GLY A 72 16.26 -17.90 10.24
CA GLY A 72 17.56 -17.28 10.52
C GLY A 72 18.01 -17.41 11.98
N ALA A 73 17.07 -17.42 12.93
CA ALA A 73 17.37 -17.64 14.35
C ALA A 73 17.77 -19.10 14.64
N VAL A 74 17.06 -20.07 14.02
CA VAL A 74 17.38 -21.50 14.14
C VAL A 74 18.68 -21.86 13.41
N ALA A 75 18.99 -21.20 12.29
CA ALA A 75 20.28 -21.33 11.60
C ALA A 75 21.42 -20.52 12.26
N GLY A 76 21.10 -19.65 13.22
CA GLY A 76 21.93 -18.55 13.73
C GLY A 76 22.83 -18.85 14.94
N GLY A 77 23.20 -20.11 15.18
CA GLY A 77 24.35 -20.46 16.03
C GLY A 77 25.72 -20.15 15.40
N GLY A 78 25.75 -19.76 14.13
CA GLY A 78 26.97 -19.38 13.44
C GLY A 78 26.64 -18.46 12.28
N ARG A 79 26.86 -17.16 12.48
CA ARG A 79 26.98 -16.21 11.37
C ARG A 79 27.99 -16.85 10.39
N PRO A 80 27.69 -17.06 9.09
CA PRO A 80 28.75 -17.39 8.15
C PRO A 80 29.71 -16.20 8.18
N GLY A 81 30.80 -16.38 8.90
CA GLY A 81 31.82 -15.36 9.05
C GLY A 81 32.20 -14.92 7.66
N PHE A 82 32.03 -13.64 7.39
CA PHE A 82 32.83 -12.96 6.40
C PHE A 82 34.28 -13.31 6.77
N VAL A 83 34.86 -14.28 6.05
CA VAL A 83 36.25 -14.67 6.22
C VAL A 83 37.05 -13.46 5.76
N ASP A 84 37.51 -12.67 6.72
CA ASP A 84 38.51 -11.66 6.47
C ASP A 84 39.74 -12.36 5.88
N ARG A 85 39.90 -12.23 4.57
CA ARG A 85 41.04 -12.75 3.79
C ARG A 85 42.28 -11.88 4.09
N GLY A 86 42.58 -11.69 5.36
CA GLY A 86 43.62 -10.77 5.83
C GLY A 86 44.57 -11.35 6.89
N SER A 87 44.23 -12.45 7.54
CA SER A 87 45.04 -12.94 8.68
C SER A 87 45.26 -14.46 8.65
N LEU A 88 46.11 -14.92 7.74
CA LEU A 88 46.84 -16.18 7.90
C LEU A 88 48.31 -15.97 7.52
N GLY A 89 49.07 -15.43 8.46
CA GLY A 89 50.48 -15.77 8.55
C GLY A 89 50.61 -17.17 9.15
N ARG A 90 51.34 -18.04 8.45
CA ARG A 90 51.93 -19.31 8.90
C ARG A 90 51.09 -20.59 8.70
N GLY A 91 51.30 -21.18 7.52
CA GLY A 91 51.65 -22.60 7.37
C GLY A 91 50.52 -23.61 7.45
N SER A 92 49.92 -23.95 6.30
CA SER A 92 49.59 -25.34 5.99
C SER A 92 49.48 -25.54 4.48
N ASP A 93 50.16 -26.57 3.98
CA ASP A 93 50.12 -27.07 2.61
C ASP A 93 48.72 -27.52 2.21
N ARG A 94 47.92 -26.60 1.66
CA ARG A 94 46.84 -26.95 0.73
C ARG A 94 46.85 -25.97 -0.42
N THR A 95 47.25 -26.43 -1.59
CA THR A 95 47.01 -25.69 -2.84
C THR A 95 45.50 -25.69 -3.12
N PRO A 96 44.84 -24.52 -3.15
CA PRO A 96 43.42 -24.39 -3.47
C PRO A 96 43.16 -24.32 -4.99
N ALA A 97 44.10 -24.79 -5.81
CA ALA A 97 44.06 -24.62 -7.26
C ALA A 97 43.06 -25.55 -7.96
N ASP A 98 42.58 -26.63 -7.32
CA ASP A 98 41.67 -27.60 -7.96
C ASP A 98 40.17 -27.44 -7.58
N SER A 99 39.77 -26.37 -6.89
CA SER A 99 38.36 -26.22 -6.42
C SER A 99 37.66 -24.94 -6.86
N LEU A 100 38.25 -24.14 -7.74
CA LEU A 100 37.62 -22.89 -8.23
C LEU A 100 37.28 -22.89 -9.73
N ASP A 101 37.61 -23.93 -10.49
CA ASP A 101 37.24 -24.03 -11.92
C ASP A 101 35.83 -24.63 -12.16
N ALA A 102 35.04 -24.86 -11.11
CA ALA A 102 33.69 -25.41 -11.22
C ALA A 102 32.57 -24.35 -11.32
N PHE A 103 32.90 -23.05 -11.27
CA PHE A 103 31.93 -21.99 -11.61
C PHE A 103 32.07 -21.69 -13.10
N ASP A 104 31.24 -22.40 -13.87
CA ASP A 104 31.15 -22.37 -15.33
C ASP A 104 31.24 -20.94 -15.88
N SER A 105 32.29 -20.68 -16.66
CA SER A 105 32.55 -19.39 -17.31
C SER A 105 31.36 -18.92 -18.15
N ARG A 106 30.58 -19.88 -18.64
CA ARG A 106 29.35 -19.66 -19.39
C ARG A 106 28.27 -18.95 -18.56
N SER A 107 28.21 -19.21 -17.25
CA SER A 107 27.24 -18.59 -16.33
C SER A 107 27.52 -17.10 -16.10
N LEU A 108 28.81 -16.71 -16.05
CA LEU A 108 29.20 -15.30 -15.95
C LEU A 108 28.97 -14.56 -17.27
N ASP A 109 29.20 -15.21 -18.40
CA ASP A 109 28.87 -14.64 -19.71
C ASP A 109 27.35 -14.52 -19.92
N GLU A 110 26.55 -15.47 -19.43
CA GLU A 110 25.07 -15.40 -19.42
C GLU A 110 24.56 -14.28 -18.52
N ALA A 111 25.14 -14.11 -17.33
CA ALA A 111 24.78 -13.00 -16.42
C ALA A 111 25.10 -11.63 -17.06
N ARG A 112 26.25 -11.50 -17.71
CA ARG A 112 26.64 -10.27 -18.41
C ARG A 112 25.76 -9.98 -19.64
N ALA A 113 25.31 -11.03 -20.34
CA ALA A 113 24.34 -10.90 -21.43
C ALA A 113 22.95 -10.49 -20.92
N ALA A 114 22.52 -11.02 -19.78
CA ALA A 114 21.26 -10.65 -19.14
C ALA A 114 21.25 -9.18 -18.67
N ASP A 115 22.33 -8.72 -18.05
CA ASP A 115 22.49 -7.32 -17.65
C ASP A 115 22.47 -6.37 -18.86
N ALA A 116 23.13 -6.74 -19.96
CA ALA A 116 23.11 -5.97 -21.20
C ALA A 116 21.71 -5.91 -21.84
N ALA A 117 20.95 -7.02 -21.79
CA ALA A 117 19.58 -7.06 -22.29
C ALA A 117 18.63 -6.19 -21.45
N TYR A 118 18.82 -6.17 -20.13
CA TYR A 118 18.03 -5.36 -19.22
C TYR A 118 18.28 -3.86 -19.40
N GLU A 119 19.55 -3.45 -19.50
CA GLU A 119 19.92 -2.06 -19.82
C GLU A 119 19.40 -1.63 -21.20
N ALA A 120 19.44 -2.51 -22.21
CA ALA A 120 18.85 -2.23 -23.52
C ALA A 120 17.33 -2.03 -23.44
N ALA A 121 16.62 -2.84 -22.65
CA ALA A 121 15.17 -2.68 -22.44
C ALA A 121 14.82 -1.39 -21.69
N LEU A 122 15.66 -0.97 -20.73
CA LEU A 122 15.51 0.32 -20.06
C LEU A 122 15.81 1.49 -21.00
N ALA A 123 16.82 1.37 -21.87
CA ALA A 123 17.14 2.37 -22.88
C ALA A 123 16.02 2.51 -23.92
N ASP A 124 15.38 1.42 -24.34
CA ASP A 124 14.22 1.43 -25.25
C ASP A 124 13.03 2.19 -24.65
N ARG A 125 12.73 1.96 -23.36
CA ARG A 125 11.72 2.72 -22.60
C ARG A 125 12.07 4.21 -22.48
N ARG A 126 13.35 4.56 -22.34
CA ARG A 126 13.83 5.95 -22.30
C ARG A 126 13.83 6.62 -23.68
N SER A 127 13.95 5.86 -24.77
CA SER A 127 14.01 6.40 -26.14
C SER A 127 12.66 6.84 -26.72
N GLY A 128 11.55 6.62 -25.98
CA GLY A 128 10.30 7.35 -26.21
C GLY A 128 9.72 7.19 -27.60
N ARG A 129 9.23 6.00 -27.95
CA ARG A 129 8.27 5.83 -29.07
C ARG A 129 6.90 5.48 -28.53
N HIS A 130 6.26 6.46 -27.90
CA HIS A 130 4.81 6.45 -27.72
C HIS A 130 4.15 6.45 -29.10
N ARG A 131 3.86 5.27 -29.65
CA ARG A 131 2.89 5.14 -30.73
C ARG A 131 1.51 5.15 -30.08
N ALA A 132 0.95 6.35 -29.89
CA ALA A 132 -0.47 6.50 -29.62
C ALA A 132 -1.24 5.96 -30.84
N GLY A 133 -1.77 4.75 -30.73
CA GLY A 133 -2.84 4.30 -31.61
C GLY A 133 -4.12 5.08 -31.27
N PRO A 134 -4.99 5.40 -32.25
CA PRO A 134 -6.23 6.08 -31.97
C PRO A 134 -7.12 5.13 -31.17
N VAL A 135 -7.46 5.52 -29.93
CA VAL A 135 -8.52 4.85 -29.19
C VAL A 135 -9.85 5.34 -29.75
N ASP A 136 -10.48 4.50 -30.56
CA ASP A 136 -11.88 4.67 -30.94
C ASP A 136 -12.72 4.75 -29.66
N SER A 137 -13.35 5.91 -29.46
CA SER A 137 -14.28 6.12 -28.36
C SER A 137 -15.61 5.46 -28.72
N PRO A 138 -16.11 4.44 -28.00
CA PRO A 138 -17.47 4.00 -28.20
C PRO A 138 -18.41 5.11 -27.73
N SER A 139 -19.05 5.74 -28.72
CA SER A 139 -20.18 6.64 -28.54
C SER A 139 -21.28 5.88 -27.79
N GLN A 140 -21.59 6.31 -26.57
CA GLN A 140 -22.80 5.84 -25.90
C GLN A 140 -24.00 6.74 -26.25
N PRO A 141 -25.16 6.14 -26.53
CA PRO A 141 -26.31 6.83 -27.09
C PRO A 141 -27.03 7.69 -26.03
N SER A 142 -27.52 8.83 -26.52
CA SER A 142 -28.54 9.64 -25.87
C SER A 142 -29.78 8.78 -25.61
N ALA A 143 -30.10 8.57 -24.33
CA ALA A 143 -31.38 8.02 -23.91
C ALA A 143 -31.99 8.93 -22.84
N THR A 144 -32.93 9.75 -23.32
CA THR A 144 -33.96 10.44 -22.55
C THR A 144 -34.78 9.44 -21.74
N ALA A 145 -34.66 9.48 -20.42
CA ALA A 145 -35.69 8.98 -19.50
C ALA A 145 -35.56 9.73 -18.17
N GLY A 146 -36.48 10.65 -17.91
CA GLY A 146 -36.53 11.41 -16.67
C GLY A 146 -36.77 10.48 -15.47
N VAL A 147 -35.83 10.48 -14.52
CA VAL A 147 -36.02 9.86 -13.21
C VAL A 147 -36.97 10.74 -12.40
N PRO A 148 -38.07 10.19 -11.84
CA PRO A 148 -38.97 10.99 -11.02
C PRO A 148 -38.24 11.42 -9.74
N ARG A 149 -38.12 12.73 -9.57
CA ARG A 149 -37.67 13.36 -8.33
C ARG A 149 -38.67 12.99 -7.23
N HIS A 150 -38.25 12.17 -6.26
CA HIS A 150 -39.01 11.99 -5.03
C HIS A 150 -39.04 13.33 -4.29
N GLN A 151 -40.13 14.07 -4.45
CA GLN A 151 -40.43 15.26 -3.64
C GLN A 151 -40.82 14.78 -2.24
N THR A 152 -39.89 14.81 -1.30
CA THR A 152 -40.19 14.64 0.11
C THR A 152 -40.95 15.87 0.59
N ARG A 153 -42.27 15.75 0.79
CA ARG A 153 -43.08 16.80 1.39
C ARG A 153 -42.53 17.14 2.78
N PRO A 154 -42.34 18.43 3.13
CA PRO A 154 -42.03 18.81 4.50
C PRO A 154 -43.22 18.43 5.40
N ARG A 155 -42.99 17.59 6.41
CA ARG A 155 -43.98 17.35 7.46
C ARG A 155 -44.08 18.60 8.34
N PRO A 156 -45.25 19.22 8.51
CA PRO A 156 -45.40 20.33 9.44
C PRO A 156 -45.44 19.77 10.87
N GLY A 157 -44.54 20.28 11.71
CA GLY A 157 -44.62 20.16 13.17
C GLY A 157 -44.06 18.86 13.75
N ARG A 158 -42.87 18.92 14.36
CA ARG A 158 -42.69 19.16 15.80
C ARG A 158 -41.26 19.66 16.01
N ARG A 159 -41.11 20.95 16.34
CA ARG A 159 -39.86 21.51 16.85
C ARG A 159 -39.55 20.79 18.18
N GLY A 160 -38.71 19.77 18.12
CA GLY A 160 -38.01 19.30 19.30
C GLY A 160 -37.12 20.44 19.77
N HIS A 161 -37.44 21.03 20.91
CA HIS A 161 -36.53 21.92 21.62
C HIS A 161 -35.36 21.06 22.07
N LEU A 162 -34.17 21.29 21.50
CA LEU A 162 -32.96 20.62 21.94
C LEU A 162 -32.75 21.04 23.40
N ARG A 163 -32.93 20.11 24.34
CA ARG A 163 -32.62 20.35 25.75
C ARG A 163 -31.11 20.40 25.87
N VAL A 164 -30.58 21.61 26.02
CA VAL A 164 -29.21 21.86 26.45
C VAL A 164 -29.09 21.31 27.87
N LEU A 165 -28.32 20.23 28.05
CA LEU A 165 -27.88 19.83 29.38
C LEU A 165 -26.91 20.91 29.88
N PRO A 166 -27.04 21.41 31.13
CA PRO A 166 -26.01 22.24 31.72
C PRO A 166 -24.73 21.43 31.92
N ASP A 167 -23.58 22.04 31.65
CA ASP A 167 -22.27 21.45 31.88
C ASP A 167 -22.11 21.01 33.35
N PRO A 168 -21.53 19.83 33.62
CA PRO A 168 -21.19 19.45 34.98
C PRO A 168 -20.03 20.34 35.47
N VAL A 169 -20.28 21.04 36.58
CA VAL A 169 -19.26 21.74 37.35
C VAL A 169 -18.68 20.76 38.36
N ASP A 170 -17.43 20.34 38.15
CA ASP A 170 -16.32 20.23 39.13
C ASP A 170 -15.08 19.61 38.47
#